data_AF-A0A6G0UDZ4-F1
#
_entry.id   AF-A0A6G0UDZ4-F1
#
_cell.length_a   1.000
_cell.length_b   1.000
_cell.length_c   1.000
_cell.angle_alpha   90.00
_cell.angle_beta   90.00
_cell.angle_gamma   90.00
#
_symmetry.space_group_name_H-M   'P 1'
#
loop_
_entity.id
_entity.type
_entity.pdbx_description
1 polymer ?
#
loop_
_entity_poly.entity_id
_entity_poly.type
_entity_poly.pdbx_seq_one_letter_code
_entity_poly.pdbx_strand_id
1 'polypeptide(L)'
;MAPRRKTRSTKEGSDDNGQLSTDQLARRQKQAKSALEKYHRLSEEEKKALNKKRTLRQKRIRQQKKELTELESILRASKDIVDLPTKSSRRSSVKSPENVPDQNERNISEGNSNQKEKEVPKNSIQKEKNKRKALRARIRYHNMTSEEKQKHNQKRSESLRRIREEEQSLLEKPIGDVKGEDIDRLQEIMSRKARTARNARLAYQRMTPEERKAHNQKRKKYYIPKRDSKNEDSPNPESNSDSC
;
A
#
# COMPACT_ATOMS: atom_id res chain seq x y z
N MET A 1 36.85 5.04 -49.13
CA MET A 1 36.90 5.61 -47.76
C MET A 1 35.51 5.52 -47.13
N ALA A 2 35.33 4.71 -46.09
CA ALA A 2 34.05 4.61 -45.37
C ALA A 2 34.02 5.57 -44.17
N PRO A 3 32.89 6.25 -43.86
CA PRO A 3 32.83 7.20 -42.77
C PRO A 3 32.82 6.50 -41.41
N ARG A 4 33.77 6.86 -40.54
CA ARG A 4 33.86 6.40 -39.16
C ARG A 4 32.63 6.87 -38.35
N ARG A 5 31.92 5.93 -37.73
CA ARG A 5 30.82 6.22 -36.79
C ARG A 5 31.36 6.97 -35.56
N LYS A 6 30.88 8.19 -35.32
CA LYS A 6 31.11 8.94 -34.07
C LYS A 6 30.62 8.11 -32.87
N THR A 7 31.54 7.72 -32.00
CA THR A 7 31.21 7.17 -30.68
C THR A 7 30.61 8.29 -29.83
N ARG A 8 29.46 8.00 -29.21
CA ARG A 8 28.72 8.93 -28.36
C ARG A 8 29.43 9.01 -27.01
N SER A 9 30.09 10.14 -26.73
CA SER A 9 30.69 10.42 -25.42
C SER A 9 29.60 10.38 -24.34
N THR A 10 29.73 9.44 -23.41
CA THR A 10 28.92 9.41 -22.19
C THR A 10 29.31 10.59 -21.33
N LYS A 11 28.36 11.51 -21.14
CA LYS A 11 28.46 12.65 -20.25
C LYS A 11 28.61 12.13 -18.82
N GLU A 12 29.79 12.33 -18.25
CA GLU A 12 30.10 12.08 -16.84
C GLU A 12 29.12 12.89 -15.98
N GLY A 13 28.23 12.18 -15.30
CA GLY A 13 27.29 12.74 -14.35
C GLY A 13 27.72 12.31 -12.96
N SER A 14 28.41 13.22 -12.25
CA SER A 14 28.46 13.35 -10.79
C SER A 14 28.30 12.05 -10.00
N ASP A 15 29.42 11.37 -9.74
CA ASP A 15 29.52 10.23 -8.85
C ASP A 15 29.37 10.68 -7.37
N ASP A 16 28.14 10.72 -6.89
CA ASP A 16 27.84 10.69 -5.46
C ASP A 16 28.18 9.28 -4.94
N ASN A 17 29.45 9.11 -4.54
CA ASN A 17 30.06 7.86 -4.07
C ASN A 17 29.49 7.41 -2.72
N GLY A 18 28.26 6.91 -2.71
CA GLY A 18 27.78 6.00 -1.68
C GLY A 18 28.47 4.65 -1.84
N GLN A 19 29.66 4.48 -1.24
CA GLN A 19 30.37 3.20 -1.22
C GLN A 19 29.42 2.11 -0.70
N LEU A 20 28.98 1.21 -1.58
CA LEU A 20 28.20 0.04 -1.17
C LEU A 20 29.07 -0.77 -0.21
N SER A 21 28.53 -1.12 0.96
CA SER A 21 29.26 -1.95 1.90
C SER A 21 29.67 -3.28 1.24
N THR A 22 30.78 -3.85 1.69
CA THR A 22 31.32 -5.12 1.19
C THR A 22 30.26 -6.22 1.14
N ASP A 23 29.41 -6.28 2.17
CA ASP A 23 28.26 -7.19 2.23
C ASP A 23 27.21 -6.94 1.14
N GLN A 24 26.93 -5.67 0.81
CA GLN A 24 25.99 -5.32 -0.25
C GLN A 24 26.56 -5.67 -1.63
N LEU A 25 27.86 -5.47 -1.84
CA LEU A 25 28.57 -5.87 -3.05
C LEU A 25 28.55 -7.40 -3.22
N ALA A 26 28.86 -8.15 -2.17
CA ALA A 26 28.82 -9.61 -2.20
C ALA A 26 27.41 -10.15 -2.52
N ARG A 27 26.37 -9.57 -1.91
CA ARG A 27 24.96 -9.92 -2.22
C ARG A 27 24.61 -9.60 -3.67
N ARG A 28 25.01 -8.44 -4.18
CA ARG A 28 24.78 -8.04 -5.57
C ARG A 28 25.51 -8.94 -6.56
N GLN A 29 26.74 -9.35 -6.26
CA GLN A 29 27.49 -10.30 -7.06
C GLN A 29 26.84 -11.69 -7.08
N LYS A 30 26.39 -12.20 -5.93
CA LYS A 30 25.67 -13.48 -5.84
C LYS A 30 24.37 -13.45 -6.65
N GLN A 31 23.62 -12.34 -6.56
CA GLN A 31 22.41 -12.14 -7.35
C GLN A 31 22.71 -12.05 -8.85
N ALA A 32 23.77 -11.34 -9.24
CA ALA A 32 24.19 -11.22 -10.63
C ALA A 32 24.62 -12.58 -11.22
N LYS A 33 25.43 -13.35 -10.49
CA LYS A 33 25.83 -14.71 -10.89
C LYS A 33 24.61 -15.63 -11.06
N SER A 34 23.70 -15.65 -10.08
CA SER A 34 22.46 -16.42 -10.18
C SER A 34 21.57 -15.99 -11.36
N ALA A 35 21.50 -14.69 -11.66
CA ALA A 35 20.74 -14.18 -12.81
C ALA A 35 21.37 -14.62 -14.15
N LEU A 36 22.70 -14.64 -14.24
CA LEU A 36 23.42 -15.13 -15.42
C LEU A 36 23.22 -16.63 -15.62
N GLU A 37 23.32 -17.44 -14.57
CA GLU A 37 23.05 -18.87 -14.64
C GLU A 37 21.61 -19.16 -15.09
N LYS A 38 20.63 -18.41 -14.57
CA LYS A 38 19.24 -18.49 -15.03
C LYS A 38 19.10 -18.13 -16.50
N TYR A 39 19.80 -17.08 -16.96
CA TYR A 39 19.77 -16.69 -18.36
C TYR A 39 20.43 -17.71 -19.29
N HIS A 40 21.48 -18.38 -18.82
CA HIS A 40 22.17 -19.44 -19.55
C HIS A 40 21.29 -20.69 -19.72
N ARG A 41 20.42 -20.98 -18.74
CA ARG A 41 19.50 -22.13 -18.78
C ARG A 41 18.23 -21.88 -19.62
N LEU A 42 17.95 -20.63 -20.01
CA LEU A 42 16.80 -20.30 -20.87
C LEU A 42 17.10 -20.65 -22.33
N SER A 43 16.10 -21.14 -23.05
CA SER A 43 16.19 -21.36 -24.50
C SER A 43 16.23 -20.04 -25.28
N GLU A 44 16.67 -20.07 -26.54
CA GLU A 44 16.72 -18.87 -27.39
C GLU A 44 15.33 -18.24 -27.62
N GLU A 45 14.27 -19.06 -27.66
CA GLU A 45 12.90 -18.58 -27.78
C GLU A 45 12.44 -17.87 -26.50
N GLU A 46 12.78 -18.42 -25.34
CA GLU A 46 12.48 -17.81 -24.04
C GLU A 46 13.24 -16.50 -23.83
N LYS A 47 14.51 -16.43 -24.25
CA LYS A 47 15.31 -15.19 -24.27
C LYS A 47 14.66 -14.13 -25.14
N LYS A 48 14.20 -14.47 -26.35
CA LYS A 48 13.46 -13.57 -27.25
C LYS A 48 12.15 -13.10 -26.62
N ALA A 49 11.40 -14.00 -25.98
CA ALA A 49 10.16 -13.65 -25.29
C ALA A 49 10.42 -12.70 -24.10
N LEU A 50 11.48 -12.92 -23.33
CA LEU A 50 11.90 -12.05 -22.22
C LEU A 50 12.26 -10.65 -22.71
N ASN A 51 12.99 -10.55 -23.82
CA ASN A 51 13.34 -9.26 -24.45
C ASN A 51 12.11 -8.53 -25.01
N LYS A 52 11.17 -9.24 -25.65
CA LYS A 52 9.88 -8.68 -26.09
C LYS A 52 9.09 -8.13 -24.91
N LYS A 53 8.96 -8.89 -23.81
CA LYS A 53 8.31 -8.46 -22.56
C LYS A 53 8.97 -7.22 -21.96
N ARG A 54 10.31 -7.18 -21.90
CA ARG A 54 11.08 -6.01 -21.44
C ARG A 54 10.78 -4.77 -22.27
N THR A 55 10.72 -4.93 -23.59
CA THR A 55 10.43 -3.84 -24.53
C THR A 55 9.02 -3.29 -24.35
N LEU A 56 8.02 -4.17 -24.27
CA LEU A 56 6.63 -3.78 -24.03
C LEU A 56 6.47 -3.06 -22.68
N ARG A 57 7.13 -3.55 -21.62
CA ARG A 57 7.13 -2.89 -20.32
C ARG A 57 7.75 -1.49 -20.38
N GLN A 58 8.87 -1.33 -21.08
CA GLN A 58 9.49 -0.01 -21.26
C GLN A 58 8.60 0.94 -22.06
N LYS A 59 7.92 0.46 -23.11
CA LYS A 59 6.93 1.24 -23.86
C LYS A 59 5.78 1.71 -22.96
N ARG A 60 5.22 0.81 -22.14
CA ARG A 60 4.16 1.15 -21.17
C ARG A 60 4.61 2.21 -20.16
N ILE A 61 5.81 2.09 -19.60
CA ILE A 61 6.36 3.09 -18.67
C ILE A 61 6.54 4.45 -19.36
N ARG A 62 7.05 4.46 -20.60
CA ARG A 62 7.18 5.71 -21.37
C ARG A 62 5.82 6.34 -21.66
N GLN A 63 4.82 5.53 -21.98
CA GLN A 63 3.45 6.00 -22.19
C GLN A 63 2.88 6.59 -20.89
N GLN A 64 2.94 5.87 -19.78
CA GLN A 64 2.50 6.38 -18.47
C GLN A 64 3.21 7.68 -18.08
N LYS A 65 4.51 7.80 -18.37
CA LYS A 65 5.25 9.04 -18.10
C LYS A 65 4.75 10.20 -18.97
N LYS A 66 4.40 9.95 -20.24
CA LYS A 66 3.81 10.97 -21.13
C LYS A 66 2.42 11.40 -20.64
N GLU A 67 1.56 10.44 -20.32
CA GLU A 67 0.23 10.70 -19.76
C GLU A 67 0.33 11.52 -18.46
N LEU A 68 1.27 11.18 -17.57
CA LEU A 68 1.52 11.97 -16.36
C LEU A 68 1.97 13.41 -16.67
N THR A 69 2.88 13.61 -17.62
CA THR A 69 3.33 14.96 -18.00
C THR A 69 2.22 15.78 -18.65
N GLU A 70 1.34 15.13 -19.42
CA GLU A 70 0.18 15.77 -20.05
C GLU A 70 -0.84 16.20 -18.98
N LEU A 71 -1.18 15.31 -18.04
CA LEU A 71 -2.03 15.64 -16.90
C LEU A 71 -1.44 16.77 -16.05
N GLU A 72 -0.13 16.75 -15.79
CA GLU A 72 0.57 17.83 -15.07
C GLU A 72 0.47 19.17 -15.84
N SER A 73 0.60 19.14 -17.17
CA SER A 73 0.44 20.33 -18.00
C SER A 73 -0.98 20.89 -17.96
N ILE A 74 -2.00 20.03 -17.99
CA ILE A 74 -3.41 20.40 -17.89
C ILE A 74 -3.70 21.02 -16.52
N LEU A 75 -3.23 20.38 -15.43
CA LEU A 75 -3.41 20.88 -14.07
C LEU A 75 -2.70 22.20 -13.81
N ARG A 76 -1.58 22.45 -14.49
CA ARG A 76 -0.87 23.73 -14.42
C ARG A 76 -1.58 24.80 -15.24
N ALA A 77 -2.14 24.44 -16.39
CA ALA A 77 -2.94 25.33 -17.23
C ALA A 77 -4.26 25.74 -16.55
N SER A 78 -4.92 24.81 -15.84
CA SER A 78 -6.12 25.09 -15.02
C SER A 78 -5.81 25.83 -13.72
N LYS A 79 -4.52 26.02 -13.38
CA LYS A 79 -4.02 26.63 -12.13
C LYS A 79 -4.40 25.87 -10.85
N ASP A 80 -4.74 24.58 -10.95
CA ASP A 80 -5.07 23.74 -9.80
C ASP A 80 -3.83 23.37 -8.98
N ILE A 81 -2.64 23.41 -9.59
CA ILE A 81 -1.35 23.21 -8.93
C ILE A 81 -0.48 24.45 -9.14
N VAL A 82 -0.21 25.17 -8.05
CA VAL A 82 0.78 26.26 -8.00
C VAL A 82 2.00 25.76 -7.24
N ASP A 83 3.19 25.99 -7.78
CA ASP A 83 4.45 25.66 -7.10
C ASP A 83 4.53 26.47 -5.80
N LEU A 84 4.35 25.80 -4.66
CA LEU A 84 4.57 26.42 -3.36
C LEU A 84 6.03 26.86 -3.28
N PRO A 85 6.33 28.12 -2.88
CA PRO A 85 7.71 28.57 -2.75
C PRO A 85 8.46 27.63 -1.81
N THR A 86 9.58 27.11 -2.30
CA THR A 86 10.44 26.17 -1.58
C THR A 86 10.82 26.77 -0.22
N LYS A 87 10.92 25.91 0.80
CA LYS A 87 11.15 26.31 2.20
C LYS A 87 12.40 27.19 2.43
N SER A 88 13.28 27.29 1.43
CA SER A 88 14.43 28.21 1.42
C SER A 88 14.05 29.69 1.45
N SER A 89 12.86 30.06 0.94
CA SER A 89 12.46 31.47 0.81
C SER A 89 11.63 31.99 2.01
N ARG A 90 11.13 31.12 2.89
CA ARG A 90 10.27 31.49 4.04
C ARG A 90 11.02 31.76 5.35
N ARG A 91 12.29 32.20 5.29
CA ARG A 91 13.12 32.37 6.50
C ARG A 91 13.44 33.81 6.91
N SER A 92 13.03 34.85 6.19
CA SER A 92 13.52 36.21 6.45
C SER A 92 12.54 37.23 7.02
N SER A 93 11.24 36.97 7.22
CA SER A 93 10.38 38.01 7.81
C SER A 93 9.03 37.52 8.32
N VAL A 94 8.93 37.01 9.56
CA VAL A 94 7.71 37.18 10.36
C VAL A 94 8.11 37.36 11.82
N LYS A 95 7.92 38.60 12.28
CA LYS A 95 7.92 39.04 13.68
C LYS A 95 6.80 38.31 14.43
N SER A 96 7.13 37.72 15.59
CA SER A 96 6.15 37.11 16.48
C SER A 96 5.04 38.12 16.85
N PRO A 97 3.75 37.79 16.72
CA PRO A 97 2.70 38.61 17.29
C PRO A 97 2.59 38.33 18.79
N GLU A 98 2.55 39.44 19.48
CA GLU A 98 2.43 39.74 20.89
C GLU A 98 1.15 39.13 21.52
N ASN A 99 1.25 38.83 22.82
CA ASN A 99 0.15 38.34 23.67
C ASN A 99 -1.08 39.25 23.57
N VAL A 100 -2.22 38.69 23.16
CA VAL A 100 -3.54 39.30 23.39
C VAL A 100 -4.26 38.47 24.46
N PRO A 101 -4.67 39.06 25.59
CA PRO A 101 -5.39 38.35 26.63
C PRO A 101 -6.82 38.02 26.20
N ASP A 102 -7.21 36.77 26.39
CA ASP A 102 -8.52 36.21 26.13
C ASP A 102 -9.52 36.73 27.18
N GLN A 103 -10.26 37.79 26.84
CA GLN A 103 -11.33 38.36 27.65
C GLN A 103 -12.67 37.85 27.12
N ASN A 104 -13.04 36.61 27.43
CA ASN A 104 -14.40 36.13 27.20
C ASN A 104 -14.86 35.02 28.18
N GLU A 105 -14.54 35.20 29.45
CA GLU A 105 -15.16 34.46 30.57
C GLU A 105 -16.24 35.36 31.19
N ARG A 106 -17.44 35.42 30.60
CA ARG A 106 -18.65 35.88 31.31
C ARG A 106 -19.90 35.13 30.89
N ASN A 107 -20.56 34.60 31.92
CA ASN A 107 -21.99 34.28 32.05
C ASN A 107 -22.43 32.87 31.63
N ILE A 108 -22.14 31.89 32.48
CA ILE A 108 -23.04 30.75 32.70
C ILE A 108 -24.10 31.24 33.69
N SER A 109 -25.26 31.66 33.16
CA SER A 109 -26.42 31.94 34.00
C SER A 109 -27.02 30.63 34.50
N GLU A 110 -27.13 30.51 35.82
CA GLU A 110 -27.95 29.53 36.50
C GLU A 110 -29.43 29.62 36.05
N GLY A 111 -30.09 28.46 35.99
CA GLY A 111 -31.55 28.36 36.05
C GLY A 111 -32.30 28.29 34.72
N ASN A 112 -32.53 27.06 34.22
CA ASN A 112 -33.90 26.67 33.89
C ASN A 112 -34.06 25.14 33.88
N SER A 113 -34.69 24.66 34.94
CA SER A 113 -35.25 23.32 35.09
C SER A 113 -36.38 23.12 34.09
N ASN A 114 -36.13 22.41 33.00
CA ASN A 114 -37.16 21.70 32.26
C ASN A 114 -36.55 20.46 31.61
N GLN A 115 -37.09 19.31 32.03
CA GLN A 115 -36.86 17.93 31.62
C GLN A 115 -36.07 17.74 30.29
N LYS A 116 -34.74 17.67 30.37
CA LYS A 116 -33.91 17.08 29.31
C LYS A 116 -33.91 15.58 29.52
N GLU A 117 -34.72 14.88 28.75
CA GLU A 117 -34.55 13.44 28.54
C GLU A 117 -33.06 13.16 28.28
N LYS A 118 -32.52 12.17 29.00
CA LYS A 118 -31.13 11.74 28.84
C LYS A 118 -30.98 11.11 27.46
N GLU A 119 -30.74 11.93 26.43
CA GLU A 119 -30.38 11.43 25.10
C GLU A 119 -29.04 10.71 25.21
N VAL A 120 -29.10 9.39 25.41
CA VAL A 120 -27.94 8.51 25.33
C VAL A 120 -27.36 8.72 23.93
N PRO A 121 -26.11 9.17 23.78
CA PRO A 121 -25.55 9.51 22.48
C PRO A 121 -25.72 8.31 21.55
N LYS A 122 -26.30 8.51 20.35
CA LYS A 122 -26.67 7.46 19.39
C LYS A 122 -25.55 6.43 19.14
N ASN A 123 -24.29 6.89 19.24
CA ASN A 123 -23.09 6.06 19.18
C ASN A 123 -22.98 5.03 20.31
N SER A 124 -23.40 5.36 21.53
CA SER A 124 -23.42 4.45 22.68
C SER A 124 -24.49 3.36 22.51
N ILE A 125 -25.69 3.74 22.05
CA ILE A 125 -26.76 2.78 21.74
C ILE A 125 -26.32 1.79 20.66
N GLN A 126 -25.66 2.28 19.59
CA GLN A 126 -25.16 1.42 18.53
C GLN A 126 -24.03 0.49 19.01
N LYS A 127 -23.13 0.99 19.87
CA LYS A 127 -22.09 0.17 20.51
C LYS A 127 -22.71 -0.95 21.36
N GLU A 128 -23.76 -0.66 22.13
CA GLU A 128 -24.42 -1.66 22.97
C GLU A 128 -25.17 -2.70 22.13
N LYS A 129 -25.88 -2.29 21.07
CA LYS A 129 -26.48 -3.21 20.10
C LYS A 129 -25.44 -4.13 19.45
N ASN A 130 -24.29 -3.57 19.05
CA ASN A 130 -23.18 -4.33 18.50
C ASN A 130 -22.59 -5.33 19.52
N LYS A 131 -22.46 -4.91 20.78
CA LYS A 131 -22.02 -5.77 21.89
C LYS A 131 -22.98 -6.94 22.10
N ARG A 132 -24.29 -6.68 22.20
CA ARG A 132 -25.32 -7.74 22.30
C ARG A 132 -25.29 -8.70 21.11
N LYS A 133 -25.14 -8.19 19.89
CA LYS A 133 -25.01 -9.02 18.67
C LYS A 133 -23.75 -9.88 18.70
N ALA A 134 -22.63 -9.33 19.15
CA ALA A 134 -21.37 -10.06 19.31
C ALA A 134 -21.47 -11.16 20.37
N LEU A 135 -22.08 -10.88 21.53
CA LEU A 135 -22.31 -11.87 22.58
C LEU A 135 -23.19 -13.02 22.09
N ARG A 136 -24.31 -12.72 21.42
CA ARG A 136 -25.17 -13.75 20.83
C ARG A 136 -24.41 -14.60 19.79
N ALA A 137 -23.56 -13.99 18.97
CA ALA A 137 -22.72 -14.72 18.02
C ALA A 137 -21.69 -15.62 18.71
N ARG A 138 -21.09 -15.17 19.83
CA ARG A 138 -20.18 -15.99 20.65
C ARG A 138 -20.88 -17.19 21.25
N ILE A 139 -22.08 -17.01 21.82
CA ILE A 139 -22.88 -18.11 22.39
C ILE A 139 -23.21 -19.13 21.29
N ARG A 140 -23.67 -18.66 20.12
CA ARG A 140 -23.91 -19.56 18.98
C ARG A 140 -22.65 -20.31 18.55
N TYR A 141 -21.52 -19.61 18.40
CA TYR A 141 -20.26 -20.23 18.02
C TYR A 141 -19.76 -21.21 19.08
N HIS A 142 -19.93 -20.90 20.36
CA HIS A 142 -19.59 -21.82 21.45
C HIS A 142 -20.40 -23.11 21.36
N ASN A 143 -21.70 -22.99 21.10
CA ASN A 143 -22.63 -24.11 21.04
C ASN A 143 -22.59 -24.90 19.72
N MET A 144 -21.93 -24.40 18.66
CA MET A 144 -21.75 -25.15 17.40
C MET A 144 -20.75 -26.30 17.56
N THR A 145 -20.94 -27.38 16.80
CA THR A 145 -20.01 -28.51 16.75
C THR A 145 -18.71 -28.14 16.03
N SER A 146 -17.65 -28.95 16.15
CA SER A 146 -16.35 -28.71 15.50
C SER A 146 -16.45 -28.65 13.98
N GLU A 147 -17.23 -29.54 13.36
CA GLU A 147 -17.45 -29.57 11.91
C GLU A 147 -18.24 -28.36 11.42
N GLU A 148 -19.28 -27.95 12.16
CA GLU A 148 -20.04 -26.74 11.86
C GLU A 148 -19.17 -25.49 11.96
N LYS A 149 -18.30 -25.41 12.97
CA LYS A 149 -17.30 -24.34 13.12
C LYS A 149 -16.37 -24.28 11.90
N GLN A 150 -15.90 -25.43 11.41
CA GLN A 150 -15.05 -25.50 10.21
C GLN A 150 -15.79 -24.99 8.97
N LYS A 151 -16.99 -25.50 8.68
CA LYS A 151 -17.81 -25.07 7.53
C LYS A 151 -18.15 -23.58 7.60
N HIS A 152 -18.51 -23.07 8.78
CA HIS A 152 -18.78 -21.64 9.00
C HIS A 152 -17.53 -20.79 8.76
N ASN A 153 -16.38 -21.21 9.28
CA ASN A 153 -15.11 -20.49 9.12
C ASN A 153 -14.61 -20.54 7.69
N GLN A 154 -14.80 -21.65 6.98
CA GLN A 154 -14.53 -21.79 5.56
C GLN A 154 -15.37 -20.79 4.76
N LYS A 155 -16.70 -20.82 4.90
CA LYS A 155 -17.61 -19.87 4.22
C LYS A 155 -17.27 -18.41 4.53
N ARG A 156 -16.95 -18.10 5.79
CA ARG A 156 -16.50 -16.76 6.21
C ARG A 156 -15.19 -16.37 5.53
N SER A 157 -14.22 -17.27 5.49
CA SER A 157 -12.91 -17.01 4.89
C SER A 157 -13.01 -16.82 3.39
N GLU A 158 -13.80 -17.65 2.71
CA GLU A 158 -14.10 -17.54 1.28
C GLU A 158 -14.84 -16.24 0.96
N SER A 159 -15.85 -15.87 1.74
CA SER A 159 -16.56 -14.59 1.57
C SER A 159 -15.61 -13.40 1.69
N LEU A 160 -14.74 -13.38 2.71
CA LEU A 160 -13.74 -12.33 2.85
C LEU A 160 -12.69 -12.38 1.74
N ARG A 161 -12.36 -13.56 1.19
CA ARG A 161 -11.46 -13.71 0.04
C ARG A 161 -12.09 -13.10 -1.21
N ARG A 162 -13.35 -13.42 -1.51
CA ARG A 162 -14.12 -12.85 -2.63
C ARG A 162 -14.20 -11.33 -2.55
N ILE A 163 -14.53 -10.78 -1.38
CA ILE A 163 -14.56 -9.31 -1.18
C ILE A 163 -13.19 -8.69 -1.47
N ARG A 164 -12.09 -9.29 -0.98
CA ARG A 164 -10.74 -8.77 -1.27
C ARG A 164 -10.39 -8.87 -2.75
N GLU A 165 -10.73 -9.98 -3.40
CA GLU A 165 -10.48 -10.20 -4.83
C GLU A 165 -11.28 -9.24 -5.70
N GLU A 166 -12.54 -8.98 -5.34
CA GLU A 166 -13.40 -7.99 -6.00
C GLU A 166 -12.84 -6.58 -5.84
N GLU A 167 -12.54 -6.15 -4.60
CA GLU A 167 -11.94 -4.83 -4.34
C GLU A 167 -10.57 -4.66 -5.00
N GLN A 168 -9.78 -5.74 -5.08
CA GLN A 168 -8.49 -5.73 -5.76
C GLN A 168 -8.66 -5.67 -7.28
N SER A 169 -9.59 -6.46 -7.83
CA SER A 169 -9.94 -6.44 -9.26
C SER A 169 -10.38 -5.04 -9.70
N LEU A 170 -11.23 -4.38 -8.92
CA LEU A 170 -11.65 -2.99 -9.20
C LEU A 170 -10.47 -2.00 -9.16
N LEU A 171 -9.52 -2.19 -8.25
CA LEU A 171 -8.34 -1.32 -8.14
C LEU A 171 -7.28 -1.60 -9.22
N GLU A 172 -7.21 -2.83 -9.74
CA GLU A 172 -6.26 -3.24 -10.77
C GLU A 172 -6.74 -2.91 -12.20
N LYS A 173 -8.06 -2.83 -12.41
CA LYS A 173 -8.65 -2.38 -13.67
C LYS A 173 -8.23 -0.93 -13.97
N PRO A 174 -7.81 -0.61 -15.21
CA PRO A 174 -7.49 0.76 -15.59
C PRO A 174 -8.75 1.61 -15.62
N ILE A 175 -8.65 2.88 -15.25
CA ILE A 175 -9.77 3.80 -15.04
C ILE A 175 -10.71 3.89 -16.26
N GLY A 176 -10.18 3.78 -17.49
CA GLY A 176 -10.97 3.85 -18.73
C GLY A 176 -11.90 2.66 -18.98
N ASP A 177 -11.64 1.50 -18.34
CA ASP A 177 -12.42 0.27 -18.52
C ASP A 177 -13.47 0.05 -17.41
N VAL A 178 -13.55 0.97 -16.44
CA VAL A 178 -14.40 0.86 -15.26
C VAL A 178 -15.80 1.41 -15.58
N LYS A 179 -16.85 0.63 -15.31
CA LYS A 179 -18.25 1.06 -15.45
C LYS A 179 -18.58 2.16 -14.43
N GLY A 180 -19.55 3.04 -14.72
CA GLY A 180 -19.93 4.13 -13.81
C GLY A 180 -20.18 3.72 -12.36
N GLU A 181 -20.94 2.64 -12.12
CA GLU A 181 -21.20 2.11 -10.76
C GLU A 181 -19.93 1.57 -10.07
N ASP A 182 -19.01 1.01 -10.85
CA ASP A 182 -17.73 0.50 -10.35
C ASP A 182 -16.78 1.66 -9.96
N ILE A 183 -16.93 2.85 -10.57
CA ILE A 183 -16.18 4.06 -10.23
C ILE A 183 -16.54 4.54 -8.82
N ASP A 184 -17.82 4.58 -8.49
CA ASP A 184 -18.29 4.98 -7.15
C ASP A 184 -17.79 3.99 -6.07
N ARG A 185 -17.91 2.68 -6.34
CA ARG A 185 -17.34 1.62 -5.49
C ARG A 185 -15.82 1.79 -5.33
N LEU A 186 -15.10 2.09 -6.41
CA LEU A 186 -13.66 2.31 -6.40
C LEU A 186 -13.29 3.53 -5.56
N GLN A 187 -14.01 4.65 -5.73
CA GLN A 187 -13.83 5.86 -4.95
C GLN A 187 -14.06 5.61 -3.45
N GLU A 188 -15.08 4.83 -3.10
CA GLU A 188 -15.34 4.42 -1.72
C GLU A 188 -14.18 3.60 -1.14
N ILE A 189 -13.71 2.58 -1.88
CA ILE A 189 -12.57 1.72 -1.48
C ILE A 189 -11.32 2.57 -1.26
N MET A 190 -11.01 3.48 -2.20
CA MET A 190 -9.87 4.38 -2.10
C MET A 190 -9.97 5.31 -0.89
N SER A 191 -11.14 5.93 -0.69
CA SER A 191 -11.40 6.81 0.44
C SER A 191 -11.27 6.08 1.79
N ARG A 192 -11.82 4.86 1.88
CA ARG A 192 -11.75 4.00 3.08
C ARG A 192 -10.32 3.54 3.38
N LYS A 193 -9.57 3.14 2.36
CA LYS A 193 -8.14 2.79 2.49
C LYS A 193 -7.30 4.00 2.90
N ALA A 194 -7.57 5.17 2.32
CA ALA A 194 -6.91 6.42 2.68
C ALA A 194 -7.17 6.82 4.14
N ARG A 195 -8.42 6.75 4.61
CA ARG A 195 -8.78 7.01 6.02
C ARG A 195 -8.07 6.05 6.97
N THR A 196 -8.11 4.75 6.66
CA THR A 196 -7.42 3.72 7.46
C THR A 196 -5.91 3.98 7.52
N ALA A 197 -5.28 4.29 6.38
CA ALA A 197 -3.85 4.60 6.31
C ALA A 197 -3.49 5.87 7.10
N ARG A 198 -4.30 6.94 7.00
CA ARG A 198 -4.12 8.16 7.79
C ARG A 198 -4.24 7.88 9.28
N ASN A 199 -5.26 7.14 9.71
CA ASN A 199 -5.44 6.77 11.11
C ASN A 199 -4.28 5.92 11.64
N ALA A 200 -3.77 4.98 10.84
CA ALA A 200 -2.60 4.18 11.21
C ALA A 200 -1.34 5.04 11.35
N ARG A 201 -1.13 6.03 10.47
CA ARG A 201 -0.03 7.01 10.58
C ARG A 201 -0.16 7.86 11.85
N LEU A 202 -1.35 8.37 12.14
CA LEU A 202 -1.62 9.15 13.36
C LEU A 202 -1.41 8.29 14.63
N ALA A 203 -1.86 7.04 14.62
CA ALA A 203 -1.63 6.11 15.71
C ALA A 203 -0.12 5.87 15.93
N TYR A 204 0.63 5.61 14.86
CA TYR A 204 2.09 5.43 14.94
C TYR A 204 2.82 6.70 15.39
N GLN A 205 2.34 7.87 14.96
CA GLN A 205 2.87 9.17 15.39
C GLN A 205 2.66 9.39 16.89
N ARG A 206 1.50 9.00 17.44
CA ARG A 206 1.18 9.08 18.88
C ARG A 206 1.92 8.05 19.74
N MET A 207 2.36 6.93 19.17
CA MET A 207 3.15 5.92 19.90
C MET A 207 4.51 6.46 20.33
N THR A 208 4.96 6.06 21.51
CA THR A 208 6.30 6.36 22.02
C THR A 208 7.38 5.56 21.27
N PRO A 209 8.67 5.96 21.34
CA PRO A 209 9.76 5.21 20.68
C PRO A 209 9.85 3.74 21.10
N GLU A 210 9.62 3.44 22.38
CA GLU A 210 9.63 2.07 22.91
C GLU A 210 8.45 1.25 22.40
N GLU A 211 7.25 1.83 22.39
CA GLU A 211 6.06 1.20 21.82
C GLU A 211 6.22 0.93 20.32
N ARG A 212 6.81 1.86 19.56
CA ARG A 212 7.14 1.66 18.14
C ARG A 212 8.11 0.50 17.96
N LYS A 213 9.13 0.37 18.81
CA LYS A 213 10.09 -0.75 18.78
C LYS A 213 9.39 -2.08 19.02
N ALA A 214 8.56 -2.17 20.06
CA ALA A 214 7.78 -3.38 20.35
C ALA A 214 6.75 -3.71 19.25
N HIS A 215 6.06 -2.71 18.70
CA HIS A 215 5.14 -2.86 17.58
C HIS A 215 5.86 -3.41 16.34
N ASN A 216 7.03 -2.87 16.00
CA ASN A 216 7.83 -3.32 14.87
C ASN A 216 8.40 -4.73 15.08
N GLN A 217 8.80 -5.09 16.31
CA GLN A 217 9.20 -6.44 16.68
C GLN A 217 8.05 -7.44 16.49
N LYS A 218 6.85 -7.13 16.99
CA LYS A 218 5.64 -7.96 16.78
C LYS A 218 5.35 -8.11 15.29
N ARG A 219 5.36 -7.01 14.52
CA ARG A 219 5.14 -7.05 13.07
C ARG A 219 6.17 -7.91 12.34
N LYS A 220 7.45 -7.87 12.74
CA LYS A 220 8.51 -8.74 12.17
C LYS A 220 8.27 -10.22 12.47
N LYS A 221 7.81 -10.56 13.68
CA LYS A 221 7.52 -11.96 14.09
C LYS A 221 6.44 -12.61 13.22
N TYR A 222 5.40 -11.86 12.85
CA TYR A 222 4.29 -12.37 12.04
C TYR A 222 4.42 -12.07 10.54
N TYR A 223 5.52 -11.43 10.12
CA TYR A 223 5.78 -11.22 8.70
C TYR A 223 6.17 -12.55 8.07
N ILE A 224 5.23 -13.14 7.33
CA ILE A 224 5.50 -14.28 6.45
C ILE A 224 5.90 -13.68 5.10
N PRO A 225 7.17 -13.83 4.67
CA PRO A 225 7.56 -13.42 3.32
C PRO A 225 6.69 -14.17 2.32
N LYS A 226 6.08 -13.46 1.36
CA LYS A 226 5.45 -14.14 0.22
C LYS A 226 6.55 -14.92 -0.50
N ARG A 227 6.52 -16.26 -0.43
CA ARG A 227 7.36 -17.10 -1.27
C ARG A 227 6.96 -16.81 -2.71
N ASP A 228 7.90 -16.39 -3.54
CA ASP A 228 7.67 -16.19 -4.98
C ASP A 228 7.27 -17.54 -5.58
N SER A 229 5.99 -17.74 -5.89
CA SER A 229 5.40 -18.97 -6.43
C SER A 229 5.81 -19.27 -7.88
N LYS A 230 7.00 -18.82 -8.31
CA LYS A 230 7.49 -18.95 -9.69
C LYS A 230 8.44 -20.14 -9.91
N ASN A 231 8.57 -21.04 -8.93
CA ASN A 231 9.48 -22.19 -8.97
C ASN A 231 8.80 -23.50 -8.51
N GLU A 232 7.53 -23.73 -8.86
CA GLU A 232 6.82 -24.98 -8.47
C GLU A 232 6.28 -25.74 -9.69
N ASP A 233 7.01 -25.68 -10.81
CA ASP A 233 6.83 -26.58 -11.97
C ASP A 233 8.13 -27.39 -12.18
N SER A 234 8.66 -27.99 -11.10
CA SER A 234 9.64 -29.07 -11.24
C SER A 234 8.87 -30.40 -11.32
N PRO A 235 8.98 -31.16 -12.42
CA PRO A 235 8.34 -32.46 -12.51
C PRO A 235 8.90 -33.37 -11.43
N ASN A 236 8.00 -33.99 -10.67
CA ASN A 236 8.29 -35.05 -9.71
C ASN A 236 9.06 -36.17 -10.42
N PRO A 237 10.31 -36.51 -10.06
CA PRO A 237 10.94 -37.68 -10.61
C PRO A 237 10.23 -38.90 -10.03
N GLU A 238 9.76 -39.71 -10.96
CA GLU A 238 9.03 -40.95 -10.83
C GLU A 238 9.49 -41.85 -9.68
N SER A 239 8.48 -42.47 -9.07
CA SER A 239 8.51 -43.84 -8.60
C SER A 239 9.49 -44.71 -9.40
N ASN A 240 10.54 -45.19 -8.75
CA ASN A 240 11.10 -46.50 -9.07
C ASN A 240 11.06 -47.34 -7.79
N SER A 241 10.16 -48.32 -7.83
CA SER A 241 10.34 -49.62 -7.23
C SER A 241 11.77 -50.08 -7.47
N ASP A 242 12.49 -50.45 -6.42
CA ASP A 242 13.36 -51.61 -6.48
C ASP A 242 13.51 -52.21 -5.09
N SER A 243 13.20 -53.50 -5.07
CA SER A 243 13.39 -54.45 -3.97
C SER A 243 14.86 -54.53 -3.56
N CYS A 244 15.12 -54.54 -2.26
CA CYS A 244 15.89 -55.56 -1.53
C CYS A 244 15.90 -55.24 -0.03
#